data_AF-A0A803V1S2-F1
#
_entry.id   AF-A0A803V1S2-F1
#
_cell.length_a   1.000
_cell.length_b   1.000
_cell.length_c   1.000
_cell.angle_alpha   90.00
_cell.angle_beta   90.00
_cell.angle_gamma   90.00
#
_symmetry.space_group_name_H-M   'P 1'
#
loop_
_entity.id
_entity.type
_entity.pdbx_description
1 polymer ?
#
loop_
_entity_poly.entity_id
_entity_poly.type
_entity_poly.pdbx_seq_one_letter_code
_entity_poly.pdbx_strand_id
1 'polypeptide(L)'
;MYKRGIVQVWSLEQPDWHCKIDEGSAGLVASCWSPDGRHILNTTEFHLRITVWSLCTKSVSYIKYPKACQQGMAFTKDGRYMAVAERRDCKDFISIFVCNNWQLLRHFDTETQDLFGIEWAPNGCVLAAWDTCLEYKVLLYSLDGRLLSSYRAYEWPLGVKGIAWSPSSQFLAIGSFDEKVRILNHVTWKKITEFDHPATISSKKTIVYKEVEKSPTVDTERLTFPPTRALASSLFSTQSKYDISQVPVSLQYIKPVADRANPKVGVGMLAFSADNCFLATKNDNIPNAVWIWDIRKLKLSVVLEQLCTIQAFQWDPCQPRLAVCTGSSRVYLWSPAGCVVVQVPGEGDFQITSISWHCSGDSMLLLSKENFCVCYLEREEPQSPENEE
;
A
#
# COMPACT_ATOMS: atom_id res chain seq x y z
N MET A 1 -25.75 -1.85 -26.66
CA MET A 1 -25.79 -3.07 -25.82
C MET A 1 -24.99 -2.76 -24.57
N TYR A 2 -25.64 -2.52 -23.43
CA TYR A 2 -24.93 -2.18 -22.18
C TYR A 2 -24.08 -3.38 -21.73
N LYS A 3 -22.80 -3.14 -21.38
CA LYS A 3 -21.93 -4.19 -20.82
C LYS A 3 -22.53 -4.64 -19.49
N ARG A 4 -22.80 -5.94 -19.34
CA ARG A 4 -23.28 -6.51 -18.07
C ARG A 4 -22.12 -6.65 -17.11
N GLY A 5 -22.34 -6.26 -15.85
CA GLY A 5 -21.38 -6.50 -14.77
C GLY A 5 -21.41 -7.97 -14.38
N ILE A 6 -20.34 -8.71 -14.68
CA ILE A 6 -20.23 -10.14 -14.38
C ILE A 6 -19.02 -10.35 -13.49
N VAL A 7 -19.22 -11.07 -12.39
CA VAL A 7 -18.14 -11.59 -11.55
C VAL A 7 -18.08 -13.10 -11.73
N GLN A 8 -16.88 -13.61 -11.99
CA GLN A 8 -16.61 -15.04 -12.03
C GLN A 8 -15.72 -15.39 -10.84
N VAL A 9 -16.11 -16.46 -10.15
CA VAL A 9 -15.40 -16.98 -8.99
C VAL A 9 -14.97 -18.41 -9.31
N TRP A 10 -13.71 -18.72 -9.07
CA TRP A 10 -13.12 -20.03 -9.32
C TRP A 10 -12.50 -20.56 -8.04
N SER A 11 -12.54 -21.89 -7.85
CA SER A 11 -11.78 -22.54 -6.79
C SER A 11 -10.45 -23.04 -7.35
N LEU A 12 -9.36 -22.78 -6.61
CA LEU A 12 -8.04 -23.28 -6.96
C LEU A 12 -7.88 -24.77 -6.62
N GLU A 13 -8.59 -25.24 -5.58
CA GLU A 13 -8.55 -26.64 -5.13
C GLU A 13 -9.54 -27.52 -5.90
N GLN A 14 -10.64 -26.93 -6.38
CA GLN A 14 -11.71 -27.63 -7.09
C GLN A 14 -11.98 -26.95 -8.44
N PRO A 15 -11.22 -27.30 -9.50
CA PRO A 15 -11.32 -26.64 -10.80
C PRO A 15 -12.72 -26.67 -11.43
N ASP A 16 -13.52 -27.70 -11.12
CA ASP A 16 -14.89 -27.84 -11.60
C ASP A 16 -15.85 -26.85 -10.93
N TRP A 17 -15.54 -26.43 -9.70
CA TRP A 17 -16.35 -25.47 -8.98
C TRP A 17 -16.10 -24.05 -9.51
N HIS A 18 -17.17 -23.44 -10.02
CA HIS A 18 -17.17 -22.06 -10.44
C HIS A 18 -18.53 -21.41 -10.16
N CYS A 19 -18.51 -20.12 -9.85
CA CYS A 19 -19.70 -19.31 -9.66
C CYS A 19 -19.69 -18.12 -10.62
N LYS A 20 -20.87 -17.78 -11.17
CA LYS A 20 -21.08 -16.59 -11.99
C LYS A 20 -22.15 -15.72 -11.33
N ILE A 21 -21.78 -14.49 -11.00
CA ILE A 21 -22.69 -13.49 -10.44
C ILE A 21 -22.96 -12.45 -11.53
N ASP A 22 -24.24 -12.25 -11.87
CA ASP A 22 -24.68 -11.23 -12.84
C ASP A 22 -25.34 -10.07 -12.05
N GLU A 23 -24.68 -8.92 -11.99
CA GLU A 23 -25.24 -7.68 -11.40
C GLU A 23 -26.28 -7.02 -12.32
N GLY A 24 -26.52 -7.60 -13.49
CA GLY A 24 -27.49 -7.13 -14.45
C GLY A 24 -27.08 -5.80 -15.08
N SER A 25 -28.08 -4.93 -15.28
CA SER A 25 -27.92 -3.63 -15.92
C SER A 25 -27.41 -2.52 -15.01
N ALA A 26 -27.20 -2.79 -13.72
CA ALA A 26 -26.69 -1.80 -12.76
C ALA A 26 -25.18 -1.51 -12.94
N GLY A 27 -24.50 -2.31 -13.77
CA GLY A 27 -23.05 -2.21 -13.99
C GLY A 27 -22.25 -2.64 -12.77
N LEU A 28 -20.93 -2.70 -12.92
CA LEU A 28 -19.99 -3.13 -11.89
C LEU A 28 -18.73 -2.28 -11.96
N VAL A 29 -18.36 -1.66 -10.85
CA VAL A 29 -17.15 -0.83 -10.73
C VAL A 29 -16.05 -1.54 -9.95
N ALA A 30 -16.42 -2.24 -8.87
CA ALA A 30 -15.48 -2.96 -8.04
C ALA A 30 -16.11 -4.21 -7.43
N SER A 31 -15.28 -5.22 -7.21
CA SER A 31 -15.63 -6.42 -6.45
C SER A 31 -14.55 -6.71 -5.42
N CYS A 32 -14.95 -7.17 -4.24
CA CYS A 32 -14.02 -7.66 -3.24
C CYS A 32 -14.60 -8.84 -2.46
N TRP A 33 -13.71 -9.63 -1.89
CA TRP A 33 -14.07 -10.68 -0.95
C TRP A 33 -14.37 -10.10 0.41
N SER A 34 -15.33 -10.69 1.11
CA SER A 34 -15.39 -10.55 2.56
C SER A 34 -14.21 -11.27 3.21
N PRO A 35 -13.76 -10.83 4.40
CA PRO A 35 -12.62 -11.45 5.09
C PRO A 35 -12.82 -12.95 5.43
N ASP A 36 -14.07 -13.41 5.53
CA ASP A 36 -14.40 -14.82 5.78
C ASP A 36 -14.34 -15.70 4.51
N GLY A 37 -14.14 -15.12 3.33
CA GLY A 37 -14.14 -15.83 2.05
C GLY A 37 -15.50 -16.41 1.64
N ARG A 38 -16.59 -16.07 2.35
CA ARG A 38 -17.93 -16.63 2.10
C ARG A 38 -18.82 -15.69 1.30
N HIS A 39 -18.45 -14.42 1.20
CA HIS A 39 -19.23 -13.41 0.51
C HIS A 39 -18.41 -12.64 -0.52
N ILE A 40 -19.09 -12.18 -1.56
CA ILE A 40 -18.57 -11.25 -2.56
C ILE A 40 -19.37 -9.96 -2.46
N LEU A 41 -18.66 -8.84 -2.34
CA LEU A 41 -19.25 -7.51 -2.32
C LEU A 41 -19.00 -6.85 -3.67
N ASN A 42 -20.07 -6.46 -4.33
CA ASN A 42 -20.05 -5.81 -5.63
C ASN A 42 -20.55 -4.38 -5.50
N THR A 43 -19.70 -3.42 -5.83
CA THR A 43 -20.08 -2.01 -5.94
C THR A 43 -20.56 -1.74 -7.35
N THR A 44 -21.83 -1.34 -7.48
CA THR A 44 -22.46 -1.07 -8.77
C THR A 44 -21.93 0.22 -9.40
N GLU A 45 -22.24 0.44 -10.67
CA GLU A 45 -21.94 1.69 -11.37
C GLU A 45 -22.56 2.90 -10.64
N PHE A 46 -21.86 4.04 -10.71
CA PHE A 46 -22.22 5.28 -10.02
C PHE A 46 -22.37 5.15 -8.48
N HIS A 47 -21.84 4.08 -7.88
CA HIS A 47 -21.95 3.83 -6.44
C HIS A 47 -23.40 3.85 -5.93
N LEU A 48 -24.34 3.34 -6.72
CA LEU A 48 -25.76 3.29 -6.31
C LEU A 48 -25.97 2.40 -5.08
N ARG A 49 -25.26 1.26 -5.02
CA ARG A 49 -25.29 0.32 -3.90
C ARG A 49 -24.07 -0.58 -3.89
N ILE A 50 -23.86 -1.25 -2.75
CA ILE A 50 -23.04 -2.45 -2.65
C ILE A 50 -24.00 -3.64 -2.52
N THR A 51 -23.90 -4.59 -3.45
CA THR A 51 -24.61 -5.88 -3.37
C THR A 51 -23.69 -6.90 -2.71
N VAL A 52 -24.18 -7.57 -1.67
CA VAL A 52 -23.44 -8.62 -0.98
C VAL A 52 -24.03 -9.98 -1.31
N TRP A 53 -23.23 -10.85 -1.92
CA TRP A 53 -23.62 -12.20 -2.32
C TRP A 53 -23.02 -13.23 -1.37
N SER A 54 -23.84 -14.10 -0.80
CA SER A 54 -23.35 -15.28 -0.11
C SER A 54 -23.09 -16.42 -1.08
N LEU A 55 -21.86 -16.93 -1.11
CA LEU A 55 -21.49 -18.10 -1.90
C LEU A 55 -21.98 -19.40 -1.27
N CYS A 56 -22.31 -19.39 0.03
CA CYS A 56 -22.81 -20.56 0.75
C CYS A 56 -24.32 -20.73 0.61
N THR A 57 -25.10 -19.67 0.87
CA THR A 57 -26.57 -19.74 0.92
C THR A 57 -27.24 -19.20 -0.33
N LYS A 58 -26.48 -18.53 -1.22
CA LYS A 58 -27.00 -17.77 -2.37
C LYS A 58 -27.91 -16.59 -1.98
N SER A 59 -27.90 -16.18 -0.71
CA SER A 59 -28.64 -15.00 -0.25
C SER A 59 -27.97 -13.71 -0.72
N VAL A 60 -28.78 -12.65 -0.83
CA VAL A 60 -28.34 -11.33 -1.27
C VAL A 60 -28.72 -10.29 -0.22
N SER A 61 -27.76 -9.44 0.15
CA SER A 61 -27.98 -8.26 0.99
C SER A 61 -27.61 -6.99 0.22
N TYR A 62 -28.24 -5.87 0.55
CA TYR A 62 -28.01 -4.60 -0.13
C TYR A 62 -27.60 -3.51 0.86
N ILE A 63 -26.49 -2.84 0.59
CA ILE A 63 -26.02 -1.66 1.31
C ILE A 63 -26.21 -0.46 0.39
N LYS A 64 -26.99 0.52 0.84
CA LYS A 64 -27.41 1.66 0.03
C LYS A 64 -26.52 2.87 0.30
N TYR A 65 -26.47 3.79 -0.68
CA TYR A 65 -25.80 5.08 -0.55
C TYR A 65 -24.28 5.05 -0.31
N PRO A 66 -23.51 4.05 -0.80
CA PRO A 66 -22.07 4.08 -0.62
C PRO A 66 -21.51 5.34 -1.29
N LYS A 67 -20.63 6.03 -0.58
CA LYS A 67 -19.97 7.23 -1.11
C LYS A 67 -18.89 6.81 -2.11
N ALA A 68 -18.84 7.51 -3.23
CA ALA A 68 -17.76 7.40 -4.20
C ALA A 68 -16.50 8.12 -3.69
N CYS A 69 -15.71 7.46 -2.84
CA CYS A 69 -14.43 7.99 -2.36
C CYS A 69 -13.33 6.92 -2.40
N GLN A 70 -12.06 7.35 -2.31
CA GLN A 70 -10.91 6.49 -2.57
C GLN A 70 -10.81 5.31 -1.59
N GLN A 71 -11.11 5.56 -0.30
CA GLN A 71 -11.07 4.55 0.76
C GLN A 71 -12.39 4.54 1.53
N GLY A 72 -13.50 4.35 0.82
CA GLY A 72 -14.86 4.41 1.38
C GLY A 72 -15.35 3.16 2.08
N MET A 73 -14.55 2.10 2.17
CA MET A 73 -14.93 0.83 2.80
C MET A 73 -13.73 0.20 3.49
N ALA A 74 -13.92 -0.25 4.73
CA ALA A 74 -12.86 -0.88 5.51
C ALA A 74 -13.40 -2.01 6.39
N PHE A 75 -12.72 -3.16 6.38
CA PHE A 75 -12.99 -4.28 7.29
C PHE A 75 -12.12 -4.21 8.53
N THR A 76 -12.63 -4.69 9.67
CA THR A 76 -11.78 -4.98 10.83
C THR A 76 -10.88 -6.18 10.53
N LYS A 77 -9.69 -6.22 11.15
CA LYS A 77 -8.71 -7.30 10.94
C LYS A 77 -9.23 -8.69 11.28
N ASP A 78 -10.14 -8.77 12.25
CA ASP A 78 -10.83 -10.00 12.66
C ASP A 78 -12.03 -10.36 11.76
N GLY A 79 -12.34 -9.54 10.76
CA GLY A 79 -13.43 -9.74 9.82
C GLY A 79 -14.83 -9.60 10.40
N ARG A 80 -14.99 -9.21 11.66
CA ARG A 80 -16.31 -9.13 12.32
C ARG A 80 -17.16 -7.96 11.84
N TYR A 81 -16.52 -6.83 11.51
CA TYR A 81 -17.22 -5.61 11.13
C TYR A 81 -16.68 -5.02 9.83
N MET A 82 -17.56 -4.28 9.17
CA MET A 82 -17.23 -3.47 8.00
C MET A 82 -17.78 -2.07 8.21
N ALA A 83 -16.95 -1.06 7.99
CA ALA A 83 -17.38 0.33 7.90
C ALA A 83 -17.51 0.75 6.44
N VAL A 84 -18.53 1.56 6.13
CA VAL A 84 -18.81 2.12 4.81
C VAL A 84 -19.08 3.61 4.96
N ALA A 85 -18.37 4.41 4.18
CA ALA A 85 -18.67 5.82 3.98
C ALA A 85 -19.94 5.93 3.14
N GLU A 86 -20.93 6.66 3.64
CA GLU A 86 -22.20 6.89 2.95
C GLU A 86 -22.42 8.37 2.67
N ARG A 87 -23.12 8.69 1.58
CA ARG A 87 -23.55 10.06 1.26
C ARG A 87 -25.04 10.12 0.96
N ARG A 88 -25.78 10.91 1.74
CA ARG A 88 -27.22 11.14 1.58
C ARG A 88 -27.54 12.61 1.76
N ASP A 89 -28.35 13.17 0.87
CA ASP A 89 -28.76 14.58 0.92
C ASP A 89 -27.57 15.56 1.10
N CYS A 90 -26.49 15.28 0.37
CA CYS A 90 -25.21 16.01 0.44
C CYS A 90 -24.53 16.03 1.82
N LYS A 91 -24.87 15.09 2.71
CA LYS A 91 -24.23 14.87 4.00
C LYS A 91 -23.55 13.51 4.06
N ASP A 92 -22.43 13.47 4.75
CA ASP A 92 -21.62 12.27 4.92
C ASP A 92 -21.93 11.58 6.23
N PHE A 93 -21.98 10.25 6.16
CA PHE A 93 -22.23 9.36 7.27
C PHE A 93 -21.26 8.19 7.23
N ILE A 94 -21.13 7.51 8.35
CA ILE A 94 -20.48 6.21 8.43
C ILE A 94 -21.51 5.19 8.92
N SER A 95 -21.63 4.10 8.17
CA SER A 95 -22.39 2.91 8.55
C SER A 95 -21.45 1.77 8.88
N ILE A 96 -21.72 1.08 9.99
CA ILE A 96 -20.98 -0.11 10.43
C ILE A 96 -21.91 -1.31 10.32
N PHE A 97 -21.47 -2.36 9.65
CA PHE A 97 -22.19 -3.61 9.43
C PHE A 97 -21.50 -4.77 10.15
N VAL A 98 -22.29 -5.73 10.62
CA VAL A 98 -21.79 -7.03 11.10
C VAL A 98 -21.61 -7.95 9.90
N CYS A 99 -20.39 -8.41 9.62
CA CYS A 99 -20.10 -9.17 8.39
C CYS A 99 -20.79 -10.53 8.32
N ASN A 100 -21.12 -11.15 9.46
CA ASN A 100 -21.73 -12.48 9.49
C ASN A 100 -23.13 -12.51 8.83
N ASN A 101 -23.91 -11.44 8.99
CA ASN A 101 -25.29 -11.37 8.49
C ASN A 101 -25.60 -10.06 7.75
N TRP A 102 -24.61 -9.18 7.59
CA TRP A 102 -24.69 -7.89 6.92
C TRP A 102 -25.76 -6.96 7.50
N GLN A 103 -26.07 -7.11 8.78
CA GLN A 103 -26.98 -6.20 9.48
C GLN A 103 -26.27 -4.91 9.87
N LEU A 104 -26.99 -3.80 9.76
CA LEU A 104 -26.52 -2.48 10.20
C LEU A 104 -26.40 -2.47 11.73
N LEU A 105 -25.19 -2.27 12.22
CA LEU A 105 -24.88 -2.15 13.65
C LEU A 105 -25.01 -0.70 14.11
N ARG A 106 -24.39 0.23 13.37
CA ARG A 106 -24.38 1.66 13.68
C ARG A 106 -24.46 2.49 12.42
N HIS A 107 -25.06 3.66 12.57
CA HIS A 107 -25.12 4.70 11.55
C HIS A 107 -25.03 6.04 12.25
N PHE A 108 -24.05 6.85 11.87
CA PHE A 108 -23.82 8.16 12.49
C PHE A 108 -23.24 9.14 11.47
N ASP A 109 -23.47 10.43 11.70
CA ASP A 109 -22.93 11.51 10.90
C ASP A 109 -21.45 11.73 11.19
N THR A 110 -20.72 12.13 10.15
CA THR A 110 -19.33 12.53 10.28
C THR A 110 -19.22 14.04 10.26
N GLU A 111 -18.42 14.61 11.16
CA GLU A 111 -18.17 16.05 11.16
C GLU A 111 -17.15 16.49 10.09
N THR A 112 -16.93 15.69 9.04
CA THR A 112 -16.14 16.05 7.87
C THR A 112 -16.96 16.92 6.92
N GLN A 113 -16.32 17.82 6.19
CA GLN A 113 -16.94 18.53 5.09
C GLN A 113 -17.11 17.61 3.87
N ASP A 114 -16.09 16.83 3.55
CA ASP A 114 -16.12 15.84 2.47
C ASP A 114 -15.26 14.61 2.86
N LEU A 115 -15.90 13.58 3.44
CA LEU A 115 -15.24 12.34 3.87
C LEU A 115 -14.46 11.65 2.73
N PHE A 116 -13.14 11.68 2.78
CA PHE A 116 -12.29 11.13 1.73
C PHE A 116 -11.96 9.65 1.94
N GLY A 117 -11.82 9.22 3.19
CA GLY A 117 -11.54 7.82 3.50
C GLY A 117 -11.79 7.44 4.94
N ILE A 118 -11.84 6.13 5.16
CA ILE A 118 -11.98 5.48 6.45
C ILE A 118 -11.03 4.29 6.57
N GLU A 119 -10.51 4.03 7.78
CA GLU A 119 -9.62 2.88 8.05
C GLU A 119 -9.71 2.43 9.51
N TRP A 120 -9.92 1.13 9.71
CA TRP A 120 -9.91 0.52 11.05
C TRP A 120 -8.49 0.38 11.58
N ALA A 121 -8.29 0.71 12.85
CA ALA A 121 -7.12 0.28 13.59
C ALA A 121 -7.05 -1.26 13.61
N PRO A 122 -5.86 -1.88 13.55
CA PRO A 122 -5.71 -3.34 13.54
C PRO A 122 -6.34 -4.08 14.73
N ASN A 123 -6.49 -3.41 15.87
CA ASN A 123 -7.20 -3.93 17.04
C ASN A 123 -8.74 -3.92 16.91
N GLY A 124 -9.29 -3.28 15.87
CA GLY A 124 -10.73 -3.17 15.61
C GLY A 124 -11.48 -2.24 16.57
N CYS A 125 -10.80 -1.51 17.44
CA CYS A 125 -11.42 -0.68 18.47
C CYS A 125 -11.70 0.76 18.00
N VAL A 126 -10.94 1.24 17.02
CA VAL A 126 -10.95 2.64 16.58
C VAL A 126 -11.04 2.69 15.06
N LEU A 127 -11.93 3.53 14.55
CA LEU A 127 -12.07 3.85 13.14
C LEU A 127 -11.54 5.27 12.91
N ALA A 128 -10.54 5.41 12.04
CA ALA A 128 -10.14 6.70 11.53
C ALA A 128 -10.99 7.08 10.31
N ALA A 129 -11.36 8.34 10.23
CA ALA A 129 -12.06 8.96 9.11
C ALA A 129 -11.39 10.30 8.82
N TRP A 130 -11.19 10.67 7.56
CA TRP A 130 -10.52 11.93 7.24
C TRP A 130 -11.12 12.63 6.02
N ASP A 131 -10.93 13.95 6.00
CA ASP A 131 -11.47 14.84 4.97
C ASP A 131 -10.63 14.87 3.69
N THR A 132 -11.14 15.53 2.66
CA THR A 132 -10.40 15.77 1.41
C THR A 132 -9.22 16.72 1.62
N CYS A 133 -8.46 16.96 0.54
CA CYS A 133 -7.36 17.93 0.53
C CYS A 133 -7.79 19.38 0.85
N LEU A 134 -9.09 19.69 0.85
CA LEU A 134 -9.61 21.02 1.14
C LEU A 134 -9.64 21.33 2.64
N GLU A 135 -9.64 20.30 3.49
CA GLU A 135 -9.76 20.43 4.95
C GLU A 135 -8.76 19.51 5.64
N TYR A 136 -8.01 20.03 6.63
CA TYR A 136 -7.14 19.17 7.42
C TYR A 136 -7.89 18.64 8.65
N LYS A 137 -8.70 17.60 8.47
CA LYS A 137 -9.43 16.95 9.58
C LYS A 137 -9.28 15.44 9.55
N VAL A 138 -8.83 14.87 10.67
CA VAL A 138 -8.87 13.43 10.96
C VAL A 138 -9.72 13.23 12.21
N LEU A 139 -10.73 12.38 12.10
CA LEU A 139 -11.65 12.01 13.16
C LEU A 139 -11.43 10.57 13.55
N LEU A 140 -11.54 10.31 14.86
CA LEU A 140 -11.34 8.98 15.43
C LEU A 140 -12.60 8.60 16.17
N TYR A 141 -13.21 7.51 15.75
CA TYR A 141 -14.46 7.01 16.29
C TYR A 141 -14.26 5.67 16.98
N SER A 142 -15.01 5.42 18.05
CA SER A 142 -15.19 4.07 18.57
C SER A 142 -16.20 3.29 17.73
N LEU A 143 -16.19 1.96 17.88
CA LEU A 143 -17.12 1.05 17.20
C LEU A 143 -18.61 1.40 17.44
N ASP A 144 -18.95 2.02 18.58
CA ASP A 144 -20.32 2.45 18.89
C ASP A 144 -20.73 3.78 18.25
N GLY A 145 -19.81 4.43 17.51
CA GLY A 145 -20.04 5.68 16.77
C GLY A 145 -19.71 6.95 17.54
N ARG A 146 -19.15 6.85 18.76
CA ARG A 146 -18.75 8.05 19.52
C ARG A 146 -17.46 8.64 18.97
N LEU A 147 -17.41 9.96 18.85
CA LEU A 147 -16.18 10.68 18.51
C LEU A 147 -15.22 10.65 19.71
N LEU A 148 -14.09 9.97 19.55
CA LEU A 148 -13.03 9.87 20.55
C LEU A 148 -12.09 11.06 20.51
N SER A 149 -11.73 11.52 19.30
CA SER A 149 -10.85 12.67 19.10
C SER A 149 -10.97 13.24 17.69
N SER A 150 -10.64 14.53 17.56
CA SER A 150 -10.49 15.23 16.29
C SER A 150 -9.09 15.82 16.23
N TYR A 151 -8.35 15.52 15.17
CA TYR A 151 -7.02 16.03 14.91
C TYR A 151 -7.01 16.97 13.70
N ARG A 152 -6.40 18.14 13.89
CA ARG A 152 -6.09 19.11 12.83
C ARG A 152 -4.65 19.59 13.02
N ALA A 153 -3.85 19.60 11.95
CA ALA A 153 -2.50 20.17 12.02
C ALA A 153 -2.53 21.71 11.91
N TYR A 154 -3.48 22.24 11.15
CA TYR A 154 -3.71 23.66 10.88
C TYR A 154 -5.11 23.85 10.27
N GLU A 155 -5.48 25.11 9.99
CA GLU A 155 -6.81 25.51 9.47
C GLU A 155 -6.82 25.87 7.98
N TRP A 156 -5.68 25.75 7.29
CA TRP A 156 -5.56 26.12 5.87
C TRP A 156 -5.82 24.93 4.93
N PRO A 157 -6.19 25.17 3.65
CA PRO A 157 -6.49 24.12 2.68
C PRO A 157 -5.22 23.39 2.21
N LEU A 158 -4.88 22.31 2.90
CA LEU A 158 -3.81 21.40 2.50
C LEU A 158 -3.92 20.07 3.25
N GLY A 159 -5.01 19.34 3.00
CA GLY A 159 -5.50 18.27 3.87
C GLY A 159 -4.67 16.97 3.90
N VAL A 160 -5.38 15.90 4.23
CA VAL A 160 -4.80 14.56 4.41
C VAL A 160 -4.81 13.82 3.08
N LYS A 161 -3.70 13.19 2.74
CA LYS A 161 -3.57 12.42 1.50
C LYS A 161 -3.72 10.92 1.74
N GLY A 162 -3.31 10.46 2.91
CA GLY A 162 -3.47 9.08 3.34
C GLY A 162 -3.11 8.92 4.81
N ILE A 163 -3.54 7.80 5.38
CA ILE A 163 -3.16 7.41 6.72
C ILE A 163 -2.65 5.97 6.69
N ALA A 164 -1.98 5.56 7.76
CA ALA A 164 -1.63 4.16 7.98
C ALA A 164 -1.57 3.88 9.48
N TRP A 165 -2.22 2.80 9.91
CA TRP A 165 -2.08 2.31 11.27
C TRP A 165 -0.81 1.47 11.44
N SER A 166 -0.15 1.64 12.58
CA SER A 166 0.86 0.67 13.02
C SER A 166 0.21 -0.70 13.32
N PRO A 167 0.85 -1.84 13.00
CA PRO A 167 0.31 -3.17 13.32
C PRO A 167 -0.08 -3.38 14.79
N SER A 168 0.60 -2.72 15.73
CA SER A 168 0.29 -2.73 17.16
C SER A 168 -0.90 -1.85 17.55
N SER A 169 -1.46 -1.08 16.61
CA SER A 169 -2.49 -0.05 16.82
C SER A 169 -2.07 1.09 17.77
N GLN A 170 -0.78 1.20 18.11
CA GLN A 170 -0.31 2.21 19.07
C GLN A 170 -0.06 3.58 18.46
N PHE A 171 0.19 3.59 17.15
CA PHE A 171 0.49 4.77 16.35
C PHE A 171 -0.38 4.83 15.11
N LEU A 172 -0.74 6.06 14.74
CA LEU A 172 -1.37 6.42 13.47
C LEU A 172 -0.44 7.39 12.73
N ALA A 173 -0.01 7.02 11.53
CA ALA A 173 0.73 7.92 10.64
C ALA A 173 -0.25 8.64 9.70
N ILE A 174 -0.10 9.95 9.56
CA ILE A 174 -0.90 10.79 8.68
C ILE A 174 0.05 11.41 7.66
N GLY A 175 -0.12 11.06 6.39
CA GLY A 175 0.59 11.65 5.26
C GLY A 175 -0.24 12.77 4.66
N SER A 176 0.41 13.91 4.42
CA SER A 176 -0.26 15.16 4.13
C SER A 176 0.21 15.77 2.81
N PHE A 177 -0.61 16.64 2.24
CA PHE A 177 -0.25 17.39 1.03
C PHE A 177 0.89 18.38 1.28
N ASP A 178 1.23 18.68 2.54
CA ASP A 178 2.32 19.60 2.93
C ASP A 178 3.68 18.92 2.99
N GLU A 179 3.79 17.72 2.40
CA GLU A 179 5.01 16.93 2.35
C GLU A 179 5.48 16.40 3.71
N LYS A 180 4.64 16.50 4.75
CA LYS A 180 4.97 16.03 6.09
C LYS A 180 4.20 14.77 6.44
N VAL A 181 4.78 14.03 7.39
CA VAL A 181 4.10 12.91 8.05
C VAL A 181 3.99 13.19 9.54
N ARG A 182 2.80 13.02 10.10
CA ARG A 182 2.52 13.26 11.52
C ARG A 182 2.13 11.97 12.18
N ILE A 183 2.76 11.67 13.32
CA ILE A 183 2.50 10.45 14.09
C ILE A 183 1.67 10.83 15.32
N LEU A 184 0.49 10.23 15.45
CA LEU A 184 -0.35 10.35 16.63
C LEU A 184 -0.19 9.12 17.53
N ASN A 185 -0.31 9.29 18.85
CA ASN A 185 -0.40 8.16 19.78
C ASN A 185 -1.86 7.73 19.98
N HIS A 186 -2.08 6.45 20.24
CA HIS A 186 -3.41 5.87 20.48
C HIS A 186 -4.08 6.27 21.80
N VAL A 187 -3.33 6.78 22.79
CA VAL A 187 -3.88 7.08 24.13
C VAL A 187 -4.59 8.42 24.17
N THR A 188 -3.95 9.45 23.60
CA THR A 188 -4.38 10.86 23.65
C THR A 188 -4.72 11.41 22.28
N TRP A 189 -4.36 10.70 21.20
CA TRP A 189 -4.53 11.15 19.82
C TRP A 189 -3.83 12.47 19.51
N LYS A 190 -2.83 12.81 20.32
CA LYS A 190 -1.96 13.97 20.10
C LYS A 190 -0.75 13.60 19.26
N LYS A 191 -0.27 14.59 18.50
CA LYS A 191 0.97 14.48 17.71
C LYS A 191 2.16 14.23 18.63
N ILE A 192 2.87 13.14 18.39
CA ILE A 192 4.14 12.80 19.05
C ILE A 192 5.31 13.42 18.30
N THR A 193 5.32 13.24 16.97
CA THR A 193 6.39 13.72 16.10
C THR A 193 5.87 14.10 14.72
N GLU A 194 6.70 14.83 14.00
CA GLU A 194 6.51 15.26 12.62
C GLU A 194 7.79 14.91 11.84
N PHE A 195 7.61 14.30 10.67
CA PHE A 195 8.69 13.91 9.76
C PHE A 195 8.62 14.77 8.50
N ASP A 196 9.70 15.50 8.25
CA ASP A 196 9.92 16.25 7.02
C ASP A 196 10.63 15.38 5.98
N HIS A 197 10.38 15.60 4.69
CA HIS A 197 11.06 14.86 3.60
C HIS A 197 12.10 15.77 2.91
N PRO A 198 13.27 16.00 3.52
CA PRO A 198 14.25 16.94 2.97
C PRO A 198 14.81 16.45 1.63
N ALA A 199 14.91 17.38 0.67
CA ALA A 199 15.59 17.12 -0.61
C ALA A 199 17.11 16.95 -0.43
N THR A 200 17.70 17.55 0.60
CA THR A 200 19.13 17.42 0.90
C THR A 200 19.35 16.68 2.22
N ILE A 201 19.96 15.50 2.15
CA ILE A 201 20.32 14.72 3.34
C ILE A 201 21.73 15.11 3.76
N SER A 202 21.88 15.69 4.95
CA SER A 202 23.18 16.12 5.52
C SER A 202 23.57 15.39 6.82
N SER A 203 22.66 14.58 7.38
CA SER A 203 22.88 13.85 8.62
C SER A 203 23.73 12.59 8.39
N LYS A 204 24.88 12.50 9.08
CA LYS A 204 25.72 11.28 9.10
C LYS A 204 25.05 10.07 9.75
N LYS A 205 23.93 10.25 10.46
CA LYS A 205 23.17 9.17 11.10
C LYS A 205 22.19 8.50 10.15
N THR A 206 22.00 9.06 8.95
CA THR A 206 21.10 8.54 7.92
C THR A 206 21.92 7.87 6.83
N ILE A 207 21.54 6.65 6.47
CA ILE A 207 22.19 5.90 5.37
C ILE A 207 21.39 6.16 4.10
N VAL A 208 22.07 6.55 3.02
CA VAL A 208 21.43 6.74 1.71
C VAL A 208 21.93 5.65 0.77
N TYR A 209 21.03 4.73 0.41
CA TYR A 209 21.30 3.71 -0.61
C TYR A 209 20.85 4.25 -1.95
N LYS A 210 21.79 4.36 -2.89
CA LYS A 210 21.53 4.84 -4.24
C LYS A 210 21.63 3.71 -5.24
N GLU A 211 20.58 3.52 -6.03
CA GLU A 211 20.61 2.62 -7.17
C GLU A 211 21.59 3.13 -8.22
N VAL A 212 22.49 2.26 -8.64
CA VAL A 212 23.47 2.52 -9.70
C VAL A 212 23.41 1.37 -10.70
N GLU A 213 23.35 1.72 -11.98
CA GLU A 213 23.53 0.76 -13.06
C GLU A 213 25.02 0.63 -13.39
N LYS A 214 25.50 -0.61 -13.44
CA LYS A 214 26.79 -0.94 -14.03
C LYS A 214 26.57 -1.72 -15.32
N SER A 215 27.08 -1.18 -16.41
CA SER A 215 27.36 -1.98 -17.60
C SER A 215 28.64 -2.79 -17.34
N PRO A 216 28.71 -4.06 -17.75
CA PRO A 216 29.96 -4.81 -17.68
C PRO A 216 31.00 -4.13 -18.58
N THR A 217 32.16 -3.79 -18.02
CA THR A 217 33.32 -3.35 -18.80
C THR A 217 33.88 -4.57 -19.52
N VAL A 218 33.72 -4.61 -20.84
CA VAL A 218 34.22 -5.70 -21.67
C VAL A 218 35.71 -5.48 -21.92
N ASP A 219 36.56 -6.39 -21.45
CA ASP A 219 37.93 -6.52 -21.99
C ASP A 219 37.82 -7.01 -23.43
N THR A 220 38.01 -6.11 -24.38
CA THR A 220 37.88 -6.34 -25.83
C THR A 220 38.87 -7.39 -26.36
N GLU A 221 39.84 -7.84 -25.56
CA GLU A 221 40.88 -8.79 -25.96
C GLU A 221 40.48 -10.27 -25.83
N ARG A 222 39.33 -10.61 -25.23
CA ARG A 222 38.90 -12.02 -25.02
C ARG A 222 37.59 -12.42 -25.70
N LEU A 223 37.10 -11.64 -26.66
CA LEU A 223 35.87 -11.96 -27.39
C LEU A 223 36.13 -12.97 -28.52
N THR A 224 35.68 -14.22 -28.34
CA THR A 224 35.51 -15.16 -29.46
C THR A 224 34.22 -14.83 -30.21
N PHE A 225 34.33 -14.54 -31.51
CA PHE A 225 33.19 -14.27 -32.38
C PHE A 225 32.78 -15.52 -33.18
N PRO A 226 31.49 -15.89 -33.24
CA PRO A 226 30.34 -15.25 -32.58
C PRO A 226 30.21 -15.65 -31.09
N PRO A 227 29.76 -14.75 -30.20
CA PRO A 227 29.55 -15.08 -28.78
C PRO A 227 28.41 -16.09 -28.62
N THR A 228 28.52 -16.98 -27.62
CA THR A 228 27.40 -17.84 -27.24
C THR A 228 26.22 -17.01 -26.72
N ARG A 229 24.98 -17.49 -26.88
CA ARG A 229 23.77 -16.77 -26.43
C ARG A 229 23.84 -16.34 -24.95
N ALA A 230 24.44 -17.16 -24.09
CA ALA A 230 24.66 -16.86 -22.67
C ALA A 230 25.71 -15.76 -22.44
N LEU A 231 26.80 -15.75 -23.22
CA LEU A 231 27.78 -14.66 -23.20
C LEU A 231 27.15 -13.36 -23.70
N ALA A 232 26.40 -13.40 -24.81
CA ALA A 232 25.68 -12.25 -25.33
C ALA A 232 24.66 -11.69 -24.31
N SER A 233 23.88 -12.54 -23.63
CA SER A 233 22.96 -12.06 -22.59
C SER A 233 23.69 -11.45 -21.39
N SER A 234 24.86 -11.95 -21.00
CA SER A 234 25.65 -11.37 -19.91
C SER A 234 26.34 -10.05 -20.30
N LEU A 235 26.77 -9.93 -21.56
CA LEU A 235 27.48 -8.76 -22.10
C LEU A 235 26.54 -7.53 -22.25
N PHE A 236 25.24 -7.77 -22.44
CA PHE A 236 24.23 -6.71 -22.58
C PHE A 236 23.26 -6.61 -21.39
N SER A 237 23.48 -7.39 -20.32
CA SER A 237 22.69 -7.29 -19.09
C SER A 237 23.25 -6.17 -18.20
N THR A 238 22.55 -5.05 -18.12
CA THR A 238 22.80 -4.01 -17.12
C THR A 238 22.45 -4.56 -15.74
N GLN A 239 23.43 -4.60 -14.84
CA GLN A 239 23.21 -4.97 -13.45
C GLN A 239 22.95 -3.72 -12.61
N SER A 240 21.84 -3.69 -11.88
CA SER A 240 21.59 -2.68 -10.83
C SER A 240 22.14 -3.18 -9.51
N LYS A 241 22.75 -2.27 -8.76
CA LYS A 241 23.15 -2.50 -7.37
C LYS A 241 22.92 -1.23 -6.54
N TYR A 242 23.05 -1.36 -5.23
CA TYR A 242 23.08 -0.21 -4.33
C TYR A 242 24.50 0.15 -3.95
N ASP A 243 24.81 1.45 -4.04
CA ASP A 243 25.97 2.05 -3.42
C ASP A 243 25.52 2.94 -2.24
N ILE A 244 26.29 2.91 -1.14
CA ILE A 244 26.06 3.80 0.00
C ILE A 244 26.67 5.16 -0.35
N SER A 245 25.82 6.17 -0.45
CA SER A 245 26.25 7.53 -0.81
C SER A 245 26.86 8.25 0.40
N GLN A 246 27.95 8.97 0.15
CA GLN A 246 28.54 9.86 1.15
C GLN A 246 27.71 11.15 1.25
N VAL A 247 27.42 11.55 2.48
CA VAL A 247 26.62 12.72 2.81
C VAL A 247 27.48 14.00 2.67
N PRO A 248 26.98 15.12 2.11
CA PRO A 248 25.58 15.38 1.77
C PRO A 248 25.12 14.81 0.42
N VAL A 249 23.88 14.33 0.38
CA VAL A 249 23.22 13.82 -0.84
C VAL A 249 22.05 14.73 -1.21
N SER A 250 21.99 15.17 -2.46
CA SER A 250 20.86 15.95 -3.00
C SER A 250 19.97 15.06 -3.85
N LEU A 251 18.71 14.95 -3.47
CA LEU A 251 17.66 14.26 -4.18
C LEU A 251 16.98 15.21 -5.16
N GLN A 252 16.47 14.68 -6.27
CA GLN A 252 15.78 15.47 -7.28
C GLN A 252 14.38 15.87 -6.79
N TYR A 253 14.23 17.13 -6.39
CA TYR A 253 12.93 17.71 -6.03
C TYR A 253 12.20 18.22 -7.29
N ILE A 254 10.97 17.76 -7.47
CA ILE A 254 10.08 18.20 -8.54
C ILE A 254 9.10 19.22 -7.97
N LYS A 255 9.23 20.46 -8.41
CA LYS A 255 8.29 21.51 -8.05
C LYS A 255 6.93 21.24 -8.72
N PRO A 256 5.82 21.30 -7.97
CA PRO A 256 4.50 21.10 -8.55
C PRO A 256 4.18 22.17 -9.58
N VAL A 257 3.56 21.77 -10.70
CA VAL A 257 3.07 22.70 -11.72
C VAL A 257 1.73 23.25 -11.24
N ALA A 258 1.66 24.54 -10.94
CA ALA A 258 0.49 25.18 -10.34
C ALA A 258 -0.78 25.06 -11.18
N ASP A 259 -0.65 25.04 -12.51
CA ASP A 259 -1.78 24.99 -13.44
C ASP A 259 -2.26 23.56 -13.75
N ARG A 260 -1.59 22.54 -13.22
CA ARG A 260 -1.97 21.14 -13.43
C ARG A 260 -3.06 20.75 -12.45
N ALA A 261 -4.22 20.34 -12.95
CA ALA A 261 -5.26 19.74 -12.12
C ALA A 261 -4.72 18.50 -11.39
N ASN A 262 -5.00 18.39 -10.08
CA ASN A 262 -4.60 17.29 -9.20
C ASN A 262 -3.08 16.96 -9.29
N PRO A 263 -2.20 17.89 -8.91
CA PRO A 263 -0.76 17.65 -8.97
C PRO A 263 -0.35 16.52 -8.01
N LYS A 264 0.60 15.69 -8.44
CA LYS A 264 1.20 14.65 -7.58
C LYS A 264 2.11 15.31 -6.55
N VAL A 265 1.56 15.56 -5.36
CA VAL A 265 2.20 16.31 -4.27
C VAL A 265 2.01 15.62 -2.94
N GLY A 266 2.99 15.76 -2.05
CA GLY A 266 2.89 15.34 -0.66
C GLY A 266 2.97 13.84 -0.46
N VAL A 267 2.76 13.41 0.77
CA VAL A 267 3.03 12.03 1.20
C VAL A 267 1.74 11.22 1.18
N GLY A 268 1.61 10.34 0.18
CA GLY A 268 0.41 9.51 0.01
C GLY A 268 0.60 8.03 0.28
N MET A 269 1.84 7.55 0.23
CA MET A 269 2.15 6.16 0.53
C MET A 269 2.88 6.08 1.87
N LEU A 270 2.33 5.27 2.76
CA LEU A 270 2.78 5.06 4.13
C LEU A 270 2.59 3.58 4.44
N ALA A 271 3.59 2.93 5.03
CA ALA A 271 3.39 1.59 5.56
C ALA A 271 4.32 1.35 6.75
N PHE A 272 3.78 0.81 7.84
CA PHE A 272 4.57 0.36 8.97
C PHE A 272 5.09 -1.06 8.72
N SER A 273 6.30 -1.35 9.22
CA SER A 273 6.84 -2.70 9.25
C SER A 273 6.06 -3.59 10.23
N ALA A 274 6.05 -4.90 9.98
CA ALA A 274 5.34 -5.88 10.80
C ALA A 274 5.75 -5.84 12.28
N ASP A 275 7.02 -5.55 12.56
CA ASP A 275 7.59 -5.42 13.91
C ASP A 275 7.36 -4.05 14.57
N ASN A 276 6.64 -3.14 13.91
CA ASN A 276 6.38 -1.75 14.35
C ASN A 276 7.64 -0.88 14.55
N CYS A 277 8.81 -1.35 14.12
CA CYS A 277 10.06 -0.61 14.32
C CYS A 277 10.31 0.44 13.25
N PHE A 278 9.73 0.26 12.06
CA PHE A 278 9.96 1.12 10.91
C PHE A 278 8.66 1.62 10.28
N LEU A 279 8.74 2.79 9.66
CA LEU A 279 7.71 3.35 8.78
C LEU A 279 8.38 3.69 7.45
N ALA A 280 7.84 3.20 6.35
CA ALA A 280 8.23 3.58 5.00
C ALA A 280 7.27 4.63 4.47
N THR A 281 7.80 5.68 3.86
CA THR A 281 7.01 6.79 3.28
C THR A 281 7.58 7.20 1.92
N LYS A 282 6.71 7.68 1.03
CA LYS A 282 7.09 8.28 -0.26
C LYS A 282 6.40 9.62 -0.44
N ASN A 283 7.22 10.65 -0.69
CA ASN A 283 6.77 11.98 -1.08
C ASN A 283 6.72 12.08 -2.61
N ASP A 284 5.58 12.48 -3.17
CA ASP A 284 5.43 12.60 -4.63
C ASP A 284 6.27 13.72 -5.24
N ASN A 285 6.69 14.72 -4.44
CA ASN A 285 7.62 15.75 -4.88
C ASN A 285 9.05 15.22 -5.10
N ILE A 286 9.40 14.06 -4.53
CA ILE A 286 10.68 13.38 -4.74
C ILE A 286 10.36 11.91 -5.10
N PRO A 287 9.85 11.67 -6.31
CA PRO A 287 9.12 10.44 -6.64
C PRO A 287 9.99 9.18 -6.68
N ASN A 288 11.31 9.36 -6.72
CA ASN A 288 12.31 8.30 -6.82
C ASN A 288 12.89 7.89 -5.45
N ALA A 289 12.42 8.46 -4.35
CA ALA A 289 12.94 8.16 -3.02
C ALA A 289 11.90 7.55 -2.07
N VAL A 290 12.33 6.57 -1.27
CA VAL A 290 11.61 6.04 -0.11
C VAL A 290 12.34 6.43 1.16
N TRP A 291 11.64 7.01 2.12
CA TRP A 291 12.16 7.31 3.45
C TRP A 291 11.75 6.21 4.41
N ILE A 292 12.70 5.74 5.21
CA ILE A 292 12.49 4.73 6.24
C ILE A 292 12.86 5.33 7.59
N TRP A 293 11.83 5.51 8.42
CA TRP A 293 11.90 6.11 9.74
C TRP A 293 12.03 5.02 10.80
N ASP A 294 12.97 5.16 11.74
CA ASP A 294 13.01 4.33 12.95
C ASP A 294 12.00 4.91 13.94
N ILE A 295 10.88 4.21 14.14
CA ILE A 295 9.76 4.66 14.97
C ILE A 295 10.09 4.63 16.45
N ARG A 296 10.97 3.73 16.88
CA ARG A 296 11.42 3.67 18.29
C ARG A 296 12.27 4.88 18.65
N LYS A 297 13.02 5.40 17.68
CA LYS A 297 13.90 6.57 17.85
C LYS A 297 13.31 7.86 17.28
N LEU A 298 12.12 7.79 16.68
CA LEU A 298 11.42 8.90 16.01
C LEU A 298 12.33 9.72 15.09
N LYS A 299 13.12 9.05 14.23
CA LYS A 299 14.08 9.71 13.35
C LYS A 299 14.24 9.02 12.01
N LEU A 300 14.74 9.77 11.02
CA LEU A 300 15.12 9.22 9.72
C LEU A 300 16.29 8.24 9.86
N SER A 301 16.10 7.00 9.44
CA SER A 301 17.13 5.96 9.48
C SER A 301 17.78 5.76 8.11
N VAL A 302 16.95 5.57 7.08
CA VAL A 302 17.43 5.22 5.73
C VAL A 302 16.65 6.00 4.67
N VAL A 303 17.32 6.35 3.56
CA VAL A 303 16.69 6.79 2.32
C VAL A 303 17.13 5.84 1.20
N LEU A 304 16.17 5.34 0.44
CA LEU A 304 16.41 4.57 -0.78
C LEU A 304 16.19 5.49 -1.98
N GLU A 305 17.22 5.78 -2.75
CA GLU A 305 17.16 6.57 -3.99
C GLU A 305 17.22 5.62 -5.19
N GLN A 306 16.16 5.60 -6.00
CA GLN A 306 16.04 4.78 -7.20
C GLN A 306 16.30 5.61 -8.46
N LEU A 307 16.63 4.95 -9.57
CA LEU A 307 16.75 5.60 -10.88
C LEU A 307 15.39 5.99 -11.45
N CYS A 308 14.36 5.19 -11.16
CA CYS A 308 13.00 5.36 -11.66
C CYS A 308 12.01 5.70 -10.54
N THR A 309 10.85 6.24 -10.93
CA THR A 309 9.77 6.57 -9.98
C THR A 309 9.21 5.33 -9.32
N ILE A 310 9.12 5.38 -7.99
CA ILE A 310 8.53 4.30 -7.18
C ILE A 310 7.05 4.18 -7.51
N GLN A 311 6.63 2.97 -7.91
CA GLN A 311 5.23 2.64 -8.21
C GLN A 311 4.52 2.10 -6.97
N ALA A 312 5.14 1.14 -6.29
CA ALA A 312 4.62 0.55 -5.06
C ALA A 312 5.75 0.16 -4.10
N PHE A 313 5.44 0.07 -2.81
CA PHE A 313 6.26 -0.61 -1.83
C PHE A 313 5.38 -1.33 -0.81
N GLN A 314 5.86 -2.45 -0.28
CA GLN A 314 5.15 -3.20 0.75
C GLN A 314 6.15 -3.88 1.69
N TRP A 315 5.89 -3.78 2.99
CA TRP A 315 6.61 -4.55 3.99
C TRP A 315 6.22 -6.02 3.91
N ASP A 316 7.21 -6.87 4.09
CA ASP A 316 7.04 -8.26 4.44
C ASP A 316 6.16 -8.36 5.70
N PRO A 317 5.12 -9.22 5.70
CA PRO A 317 4.19 -9.35 6.82
C PRO A 317 4.79 -10.01 8.06
N CYS A 318 5.94 -10.67 7.95
CA CYS A 318 6.59 -11.42 9.00
C CYS A 318 7.94 -10.84 9.44
N GLN A 319 8.62 -10.10 8.55
CA GLN A 319 9.98 -9.59 8.81
C GLN A 319 10.08 -8.07 8.53
N PRO A 320 11.04 -7.34 9.12
CA PRO A 320 11.30 -5.93 8.80
C PRO A 320 12.04 -5.80 7.45
N ARG A 321 11.45 -6.34 6.39
CA ARG A 321 11.97 -6.31 5.03
C ARG A 321 10.99 -5.58 4.13
N LEU A 322 11.46 -4.58 3.40
CA LEU A 322 10.67 -3.75 2.50
C LEU A 322 10.93 -4.16 1.06
N ALA A 323 9.89 -4.47 0.30
CA ALA A 323 9.97 -4.61 -1.15
C ALA A 323 9.50 -3.32 -1.85
N VAL A 324 10.20 -2.93 -2.91
CA VAL A 324 9.92 -1.72 -3.71
C VAL A 324 9.96 -2.10 -5.19
N CYS A 325 9.04 -1.55 -5.99
CA CYS A 325 9.08 -1.60 -7.45
C CYS A 325 9.03 -0.21 -8.07
N THR A 326 9.66 -0.07 -9.24
CA THR A 326 9.82 1.21 -9.95
C THR A 326 9.26 1.20 -11.37
N GLY A 327 8.53 0.15 -11.75
CA GLY A 327 8.09 -0.07 -13.14
C GLY A 327 9.15 -0.76 -14.01
N SER A 328 10.33 -1.07 -13.45
CA SER A 328 11.33 -1.91 -14.11
C SER A 328 11.01 -3.40 -13.92
N SER A 329 11.80 -4.27 -14.55
CA SER A 329 11.79 -5.72 -14.35
C SER A 329 12.58 -6.17 -13.12
N ARG A 330 12.82 -5.25 -12.17
CA ARG A 330 13.61 -5.46 -10.95
C ARG A 330 12.75 -5.22 -9.71
N VAL A 331 12.96 -6.05 -8.70
CA VAL A 331 12.46 -5.84 -7.34
C VAL A 331 13.62 -5.41 -6.46
N TYR A 332 13.39 -4.38 -5.66
CA TYR A 332 14.38 -3.86 -4.72
C TYR A 332 13.94 -4.24 -3.31
N LEU A 333 14.83 -4.89 -2.57
CA LEU A 333 14.59 -5.31 -1.19
C LEU A 333 15.50 -4.52 -0.26
N TRP A 334 14.94 -4.03 0.84
CA TRP A 334 15.70 -3.45 1.95
C TRP A 334 15.38 -4.19 3.24
N SER A 335 16.38 -4.40 4.08
CA SER A 335 16.23 -4.82 5.48
C SER A 335 17.29 -4.11 6.32
N PRO A 336 17.22 -4.18 7.66
CA PRO A 336 18.30 -3.70 8.52
C PRO A 336 19.68 -4.32 8.20
N ALA A 337 19.72 -5.50 7.55
CA ALA A 337 20.97 -6.14 7.14
C ALA A 337 21.56 -5.55 5.84
N GLY A 338 20.76 -4.84 5.02
CA GLY A 338 21.21 -4.23 3.77
C GLY A 338 20.17 -4.25 2.66
N CYS A 339 20.61 -3.93 1.44
CA CYS A 339 19.78 -3.92 0.24
C CYS A 339 20.15 -5.03 -0.72
N VAL A 340 19.15 -5.53 -1.46
CA VAL A 340 19.32 -6.48 -2.56
C VAL A 340 18.49 -6.02 -3.75
N VAL A 341 19.00 -6.22 -4.96
CA VAL A 341 18.26 -6.02 -6.21
C VAL A 341 18.09 -7.37 -6.88
N VAL A 342 16.86 -7.72 -7.22
CA VAL A 342 16.52 -9.00 -7.84
C VAL A 342 15.94 -8.72 -9.23
N GLN A 343 16.61 -9.22 -10.26
CA GLN A 343 16.10 -9.20 -11.63
C GLN A 343 15.07 -10.33 -11.78
N VAL A 344 13.85 -10.02 -12.18
CA VAL A 344 12.82 -11.04 -12.41
C VAL A 344 13.10 -11.71 -13.76
N PRO A 345 13.24 -13.05 -13.80
CA PRO A 345 13.42 -13.77 -15.05
C PRO A 345 12.10 -13.77 -15.83
N GLY A 346 12.10 -13.14 -17.00
CA GLY A 346 10.96 -13.13 -17.91
C GLY A 346 11.42 -12.89 -19.34
N GLU A 347 10.75 -13.54 -20.31
CA GLU A 347 10.93 -13.20 -21.72
C GLU A 347 10.20 -11.88 -22.01
N GLY A 348 10.94 -10.83 -22.38
CA GLY A 348 10.39 -9.52 -22.74
C GLY A 348 10.42 -8.46 -21.63
N ASP A 349 9.64 -7.39 -21.81
CA ASP A 349 9.60 -6.22 -20.93
C ASP A 349 8.57 -6.39 -19.79
N PHE A 350 8.89 -7.23 -18.81
CA PHE A 350 8.04 -7.42 -17.62
C PHE A 350 8.18 -6.24 -16.65
N GLN A 351 7.35 -5.21 -16.84
CA GLN A 351 7.34 -4.02 -15.98
C GLN A 351 6.51 -4.26 -14.72
N ILE A 352 7.15 -4.21 -13.55
CA ILE A 352 6.51 -4.47 -12.27
C ILE A 352 5.82 -3.20 -11.78
N THR A 353 4.49 -3.21 -11.77
CA THR A 353 3.66 -2.07 -11.37
C THR A 353 3.18 -2.17 -9.93
N SER A 354 3.04 -3.39 -9.40
CA SER A 354 2.58 -3.64 -8.03
C SER A 354 3.19 -4.92 -7.45
N ILE A 355 3.26 -4.98 -6.12
CA ILE A 355 3.79 -6.10 -5.34
C ILE A 355 2.74 -6.49 -4.29
N SER A 356 2.56 -7.79 -4.07
CA SER A 356 1.71 -8.31 -3.00
C SER A 356 2.40 -9.47 -2.28
N TRP A 357 2.77 -9.28 -1.02
CA TRP A 357 3.32 -10.36 -0.20
C TRP A 357 2.26 -11.41 0.16
N HIS A 358 2.65 -12.68 0.11
CA HIS A 358 1.91 -13.73 0.77
C HIS A 358 2.01 -13.56 2.30
N CYS A 359 0.96 -13.95 3.02
CA CYS A 359 0.88 -13.75 4.47
C CYS A 359 1.97 -14.46 5.28
N SER A 360 2.63 -15.48 4.71
CA SER A 360 3.77 -16.17 5.32
C SER A 360 5.10 -15.42 5.18
N GLY A 361 5.20 -14.42 4.30
CA GLY A 361 6.43 -13.67 4.03
C GLY A 361 7.46 -14.43 3.17
N ASP A 362 7.15 -15.64 2.70
CA ASP A 362 8.08 -16.47 1.92
C ASP A 362 7.94 -16.30 0.40
N SER A 363 6.82 -15.74 -0.02
CA SER A 363 6.53 -15.51 -1.42
C SER A 363 5.86 -14.17 -1.64
N MET A 364 6.00 -13.65 -2.84
CA MET A 364 5.33 -12.43 -3.26
C MET A 364 4.85 -12.58 -4.71
N LEU A 365 3.70 -11.97 -4.97
CA LEU A 365 3.17 -11.78 -6.30
C LEU A 365 3.67 -10.45 -6.85
N LEU A 366 4.26 -10.49 -8.03
CA LEU A 366 4.64 -9.33 -8.82
C LEU A 366 3.65 -9.17 -9.95
N LEU A 367 3.03 -8.00 -10.02
CA LEU A 367 2.02 -7.70 -11.02
C LEU A 367 2.61 -6.77 -12.07
N SER A 368 2.39 -7.12 -13.33
CA SER A 368 2.55 -6.25 -14.48
C SER A 368 1.17 -5.88 -15.03
N LYS A 369 1.14 -5.11 -16.11
CA LYS A 369 -0.11 -4.69 -16.76
C LYS A 369 -0.94 -5.87 -17.26
N GLU A 370 -0.28 -6.88 -17.81
CA GLU A 370 -0.95 -8.01 -18.49
C GLU A 370 -0.58 -9.37 -17.89
N ASN A 371 0.55 -9.45 -17.17
CA ASN A 371 1.10 -10.69 -16.64
C ASN A 371 1.36 -10.56 -15.14
N PHE A 372 1.55 -11.69 -14.47
CA PHE A 372 2.04 -11.74 -13.10
C PHE A 372 3.13 -12.80 -12.94
N CYS A 373 3.96 -12.64 -11.91
CA CYS A 373 5.00 -13.58 -11.53
C CYS A 373 4.89 -13.87 -10.03
N VAL A 374 5.07 -15.12 -9.63
CA VAL A 374 5.16 -15.49 -8.20
C VAL A 374 6.63 -15.74 -7.89
N CYS A 375 7.18 -14.96 -6.97
CA CYS A 375 8.55 -15.12 -6.49
C CYS A 375 8.54 -15.85 -5.15
N TYR A 376 9.38 -16.87 -5.03
CA TYR A 376 9.64 -17.59 -3.79
C TYR A 376 11.03 -17.19 -3.30
N LEU A 377 11.15 -17.02 -1.99
CA LEU A 377 12.43 -16.75 -1.34
C LEU A 377 13.00 -18.07 -0.85
N GLU A 378 14.22 -18.40 -1.29
CA GLU A 378 14.92 -19.57 -0.78
C GLU A 378 15.15 -19.42 0.72
N ARG A 379 14.74 -20.45 1.48
CA ARG A 379 15.15 -20.62 2.88
C ARG A 379 16.33 -21.58 2.89
N GLU A 380 17.41 -21.21 3.57
CA GLU A 380 18.39 -22.22 3.99
C GLU A 380 17.68 -23.15 4.98
N GLU A 381 17.48 -24.41 4.59
CA GLU A 381 17.05 -25.44 5.54
C GLU A 381 18.13 -25.57 6.62
N PRO A 382 17.78 -25.60 7.92
CA PRO A 382 18.76 -25.89 8.94
C PRO A 382 19.35 -27.27 8.67
N GLN A 383 20.65 -27.32 8.39
CA GLN A 383 21.39 -28.57 8.23
C GLN A 383 21.05 -29.49 9.41
N SER A 384 20.42 -30.62 9.11
CA SER A 384 20.21 -31.68 10.08
C SER A 384 21.58 -32.05 10.66
N PRO A 385 21.74 -32.15 11.99
CA PRO A 385 23.00 -32.61 12.56
C PRO A 385 23.31 -33.98 11.96
N GLU A 386 24.44 -34.07 11.27
CA GLU A 386 24.99 -35.34 10.82
C GLU A 386 25.07 -36.24 12.05
N ASN A 387 24.46 -37.42 11.96
CA ASN A 387 24.61 -38.46 12.96
C ASN A 387 26.10 -38.84 12.98
N GLU A 388 26.84 -38.34 13.96
CA GLU A 388 28.11 -38.94 14.35
C GLU A 388 27.80 -40.34 14.92
N GLU A 389 28.51 -41.32 14.34
CA GLU A 389 28.32 -42.78 14.44
C GLU A 389 28.36 -43.38 15.85
#